data_AF-A0A553PB86-F1
#
_entry.id   AF-A0A553PB86-F1
#
_cell.length_a   1.000
_cell.length_b   1.000
_cell.length_c   1.000
_cell.angle_alpha   90.00
_cell.angle_beta   90.00
_cell.angle_gamma   90.00
#
_symmetry.space_group_name_H-M   'P 1'
#
loop_
_entity.id
_entity.type
_entity.pdbx_description
1 polymer ?
#
loop_
_entity_poly.entity_id
_entity_poly.type
_entity_poly.pdbx_seq_one_letter_code
_entity_poly.pdbx_strand_id
1 'polypeptide(L)'
;MAWHEIDCESFEPVDGSSTLSFNPYPWLGCPKHPCWPRGFPLNLIRETSTHLVKIKKTKVLGNQVAVFQSLADHEPDVDAIHRMVMQTPWVFQKPIAKQSRPLVLPKGQFSPYNAQATLHNRNAFFALYLPISVNGRVSDIWRSYFAQALFRLCNLKIGFMRRPLVVQDRNPHSYEADFEAELPLYRQTDRLITFLDEWSSSPQDKLAQHPMEY
;
A
#
# COMPACT_ATOMS: atom_id res chain seq x y z
N MET A 1 -9.69 9.84 -25.05
CA MET A 1 -8.72 8.71 -25.10
C MET A 1 -9.35 7.51 -24.40
N ALA A 2 -9.40 6.34 -25.05
CA ALA A 2 -9.90 5.12 -24.42
C ALA A 2 -8.81 4.50 -23.54
N TRP A 3 -9.14 4.16 -22.29
CA TRP A 3 -8.20 3.49 -21.39
C TRP A 3 -8.14 1.99 -21.72
N HIS A 4 -6.93 1.45 -21.78
CA HIS A 4 -6.75 0.01 -21.99
C HIS A 4 -7.04 -0.79 -20.72
N GLU A 5 -7.57 -1.99 -20.88
CA GLU A 5 -7.64 -2.98 -19.80
C GLU A 5 -6.24 -3.49 -19.46
N ILE A 6 -5.98 -3.66 -18.17
CA ILE A 6 -4.76 -4.24 -17.64
C ILE A 6 -5.11 -5.59 -17.03
N ASP A 7 -4.38 -6.62 -17.43
CA ASP A 7 -4.43 -7.94 -16.79
C ASP A 7 -3.78 -7.85 -15.40
N CYS A 8 -4.59 -8.04 -14.38
CA CYS A 8 -4.19 -7.97 -12.97
C CYS A 8 -4.53 -9.27 -12.24
N GLU A 9 -4.08 -9.32 -10.99
CA GLU A 9 -4.44 -10.33 -10.02
C GLU A 9 -5.01 -9.65 -8.78
N SER A 10 -6.20 -10.07 -8.33
CA SER A 10 -6.81 -9.56 -7.11
C SER A 10 -6.80 -10.60 -6.00
N PHE A 11 -6.77 -10.11 -4.76
CA PHE A 11 -6.87 -10.96 -3.58
C PHE A 11 -8.32 -11.33 -3.26
N GLU A 12 -8.52 -12.57 -2.85
CA GLU A 12 -9.74 -13.08 -2.22
C GLU A 12 -9.35 -13.76 -0.88
N PRO A 13 -9.90 -13.32 0.27
CA PRO A 13 -9.64 -13.96 1.56
C PRO A 13 -10.00 -15.46 1.53
N VAL A 14 -9.19 -16.31 2.15
CA VAL A 14 -9.36 -17.78 2.07
C VAL A 14 -10.58 -18.27 2.85
N ASP A 15 -10.90 -17.65 3.98
CA ASP A 15 -11.80 -18.22 5.01
C ASP A 15 -12.96 -17.30 5.45
N GLY A 16 -13.31 -16.27 4.67
CA GLY A 16 -14.36 -15.30 5.08
C GLY A 16 -13.98 -14.40 6.27
N SER A 17 -12.87 -14.68 6.96
CA SER A 17 -12.13 -13.77 7.83
C SER A 17 -11.68 -12.55 7.01
N SER A 18 -12.48 -11.50 7.02
CA SER A 18 -12.14 -10.21 6.42
C SER A 18 -11.23 -9.44 7.38
N THR A 19 -9.92 -9.54 7.21
CA THR A 19 -9.00 -8.57 7.80
C THR A 19 -9.06 -7.28 6.98
N LEU A 20 -9.17 -6.13 7.66
CA LEU A 20 -9.14 -4.82 7.01
C LEU A 20 -7.78 -4.50 6.40
N SER A 21 -6.71 -5.15 6.89
CA SER A 21 -5.33 -4.91 6.46
C SER A 21 -4.77 -6.08 5.67
N PHE A 22 -4.11 -5.77 4.56
CA PHE A 22 -3.46 -6.74 3.70
C PHE A 22 -1.97 -6.45 3.56
N ASN A 23 -1.13 -7.46 3.77
CA ASN A 23 0.31 -7.39 3.62
C ASN A 23 0.75 -7.94 2.23
N PRO A 24 1.19 -7.09 1.30
CA PRO A 24 1.55 -7.51 -0.04
C PRO A 24 2.95 -8.13 -0.11
N TYR A 25 3.86 -7.81 0.80
CA TYR A 25 5.28 -8.18 0.67
C TYR A 25 5.54 -9.69 0.51
N PRO A 26 4.81 -10.60 1.19
CA PRO A 26 4.90 -12.04 0.93
C PRO A 26 4.60 -12.46 -0.52
N TRP A 27 3.77 -11.72 -1.24
CA TRP A 27 3.43 -11.96 -2.66
C TRP A 27 4.34 -11.24 -3.64
N LEU A 28 5.15 -10.29 -3.17
CA LEU A 28 6.03 -9.48 -3.99
C LEU A 28 7.47 -10.00 -4.02
N GLY A 29 7.70 -11.22 -3.55
CA GLY A 29 9.00 -11.90 -3.63
C GLY A 29 9.96 -11.55 -2.49
N CYS A 30 9.46 -11.14 -1.33
CA CYS A 30 10.32 -10.81 -0.20
C CYS A 30 11.13 -12.03 0.26
N PRO A 31 12.48 -11.94 0.42
CA PRO A 31 13.32 -13.11 0.70
C PRO A 31 13.55 -13.37 2.20
N LYS A 32 12.98 -12.57 3.11
CA LYS A 32 12.96 -12.84 4.56
C LYS A 32 11.52 -12.89 5.03
N HIS A 33 11.28 -13.61 6.12
CA HIS A 33 9.97 -13.73 6.74
C HIS A 33 10.11 -13.66 8.27
N PRO A 34 9.17 -12.99 8.98
CA PRO A 34 8.10 -12.15 8.44
C PRO A 34 8.65 -10.92 7.69
N CYS A 35 7.87 -10.38 6.77
CA CYS A 35 8.26 -9.23 5.95
C CYS A 35 7.03 -8.40 5.61
N TRP A 36 7.12 -7.09 5.82
CA TRP A 36 5.99 -6.18 5.73
C TRP A 36 6.45 -4.77 5.29
N PRO A 37 5.60 -4.01 4.59
CA PRO A 37 5.89 -2.62 4.26
C PRO A 37 5.88 -1.74 5.50
N ARG A 38 6.65 -0.65 5.47
CA ARG A 38 6.64 0.38 6.51
C ARG A 38 5.22 0.87 6.79
N GLY A 39 4.87 0.91 8.07
CA GLY A 39 3.56 1.37 8.55
C GLY A 39 2.45 0.32 8.48
N PHE A 40 2.74 -0.93 8.12
CA PHE A 40 1.78 -2.02 8.31
C PHE A 40 1.50 -2.23 9.81
N PRO A 41 0.25 -2.53 10.24
CA PRO A 41 -0.06 -2.71 11.66
C PRO A 41 0.79 -3.81 12.30
N LEU A 42 1.57 -3.44 13.31
CA LEU A 42 2.58 -4.33 13.90
C LEU A 42 1.95 -5.56 14.58
N ASN A 43 0.75 -5.43 15.14
CA ASN A 43 -0.04 -6.52 15.70
C ASN A 43 -0.48 -7.56 14.66
N LEU A 44 -0.42 -7.22 13.37
CA LEU A 44 -0.89 -8.08 12.28
C LEU A 44 0.23 -8.73 11.47
N ILE A 45 1.51 -8.42 11.71
CA ILE A 45 2.64 -8.90 10.88
C ILE A 45 2.78 -10.43 10.87
N ARG A 46 2.28 -11.11 11.91
CA ARG A 46 2.30 -12.58 12.05
C ARG A 46 0.96 -13.22 11.70
N GLU A 47 -0.08 -12.42 11.50
CA GLU A 47 -1.42 -12.92 11.22
C GLU A 47 -1.48 -13.46 9.79
N THR A 48 -1.67 -14.78 9.66
CA THR A 48 -1.72 -15.46 8.37
C THR A 48 -2.85 -14.96 7.49
N SER A 49 -3.98 -14.56 8.08
CA SER A 49 -5.13 -14.00 7.36
C SER A 49 -4.84 -12.69 6.62
N THR A 50 -3.74 -11.99 6.94
CA THR A 50 -3.36 -10.74 6.25
C THR A 50 -2.56 -10.95 4.98
N HIS A 51 -2.07 -12.17 4.72
CA HIS A 51 -1.23 -12.45 3.56
C HIS A 51 -1.51 -13.81 2.91
N LEU A 52 -2.09 -14.79 3.59
CA LEU A 52 -2.56 -16.02 2.97
C LEU A 52 -3.93 -15.76 2.34
N VAL A 53 -3.92 -15.59 1.02
CA VAL A 53 -5.10 -15.25 0.22
C VAL A 53 -5.13 -16.08 -1.07
N LYS A 54 -6.32 -16.29 -1.62
CA LYS A 54 -6.47 -16.81 -2.98
C LYS A 54 -6.25 -15.68 -3.97
N ILE A 55 -5.53 -15.96 -5.04
CA ILE A 55 -5.32 -15.01 -6.13
C ILE A 55 -6.28 -15.33 -7.27
N LYS A 56 -7.00 -14.31 -7.73
CA LYS A 56 -7.89 -14.40 -8.87
C LYS A 56 -7.41 -13.49 -9.99
N LYS A 57 -7.34 -14.05 -11.21
CA LYS A 57 -7.07 -13.26 -12.41
C LYS A 57 -8.24 -12.32 -12.67
N THR A 58 -7.95 -11.06 -12.91
CA THR A 58 -8.95 -10.03 -13.16
C THR A 58 -8.46 -9.06 -14.23
N LYS A 59 -9.38 -8.29 -14.79
CA LYS A 59 -9.06 -7.18 -15.69
C LYS A 59 -9.59 -5.91 -15.08
N VAL A 60 -8.78 -4.85 -15.12
CA VAL A 60 -9.11 -3.55 -14.56
C VAL A 60 -8.78 -2.49 -15.61
N LEU A 61 -9.64 -1.50 -15.81
CA LEU A 61 -9.32 -0.38 -16.68
C LEU A 61 -8.13 0.39 -16.09
N GLY A 62 -7.18 0.82 -16.93
CA GLY A 62 -5.97 1.49 -16.45
C GLY A 62 -6.23 2.71 -15.56
N ASN A 63 -7.30 3.47 -15.82
CA ASN A 63 -7.71 4.61 -15.00
C ASN A 63 -8.40 4.22 -13.67
N GLN A 64 -8.80 2.97 -13.48
CA GLN A 64 -9.38 2.50 -12.22
C GLN A 64 -8.31 2.13 -11.19
N VAL A 65 -7.04 2.03 -11.59
CA VAL A 65 -5.93 1.90 -10.65
C VAL A 65 -5.39 3.29 -10.36
N ALA A 66 -5.69 3.84 -9.19
CA ALA A 66 -5.24 5.17 -8.77
C ALA A 66 -3.72 5.25 -8.63
N VAL A 67 -3.12 4.21 -8.06
CA VAL A 67 -1.72 4.19 -7.66
C VAL A 67 -1.13 2.83 -7.97
N PHE A 68 0.05 2.81 -8.56
CA PHE A 68 0.91 1.63 -8.64
C PHE A 68 2.14 1.83 -7.74
N GLN A 69 2.25 1.04 -6.69
CA GLN A 69 3.45 0.96 -5.86
C GLN A 69 4.35 -0.15 -6.40
N SER A 70 5.62 0.15 -6.66
CA SER A 70 6.66 -0.84 -6.93
C SER A 70 7.58 -1.01 -5.72
N LEU A 71 8.57 -1.88 -5.84
CA LEU A 71 9.54 -2.20 -4.80
C LEU A 71 10.87 -1.52 -5.10
N ALA A 72 11.67 -1.39 -4.05
CA ALA A 72 13.04 -0.93 -4.11
C ALA A 72 14.00 -2.05 -3.68
N ASP A 73 14.88 -2.49 -4.57
CA ASP A 73 15.95 -3.41 -4.21
C ASP A 73 17.02 -2.71 -3.39
N HIS A 74 17.88 -3.50 -2.74
CA HIS A 74 18.97 -3.09 -1.86
C HIS A 74 18.44 -2.56 -0.51
N GLU A 75 17.88 -1.36 -0.47
CA GLU A 75 17.33 -0.73 0.75
C GLU A 75 15.81 -0.48 0.67
N PRO A 76 14.96 -1.53 0.78
CA PRO A 76 13.52 -1.38 0.61
C PRO A 76 12.85 -0.57 1.71
N ASP A 77 11.62 -0.15 1.42
CA ASP A 77 10.81 0.61 2.36
C ASP A 77 10.13 -0.27 3.42
N VAL A 78 10.95 -0.68 4.38
CA VAL A 78 10.53 -1.33 5.63
C VAL A 78 10.76 -0.38 6.81
N ASP A 79 10.02 -0.59 7.89
CA ASP A 79 10.09 0.23 9.09
C ASP A 79 11.39 0.02 9.89
N ALA A 80 11.63 0.90 10.87
CA ALA A 80 12.82 0.88 11.70
C ALA A 80 12.95 -0.43 12.50
N ILE A 81 11.84 -0.98 13.02
CA ILE A 81 11.84 -2.28 13.72
C ILE A 81 12.38 -3.37 12.79
N HIS A 82 11.87 -3.45 11.56
CA HIS A 82 12.32 -4.41 10.58
C HIS A 82 13.82 -4.22 10.29
N ARG A 83 14.31 -2.99 10.16
CA ARG A 83 15.75 -2.71 9.91
C ARG A 83 16.65 -3.08 11.09
N MET A 84 16.16 -2.94 12.31
CA MET A 84 16.89 -3.34 13.51
C MET A 84 16.98 -4.86 13.65
N VAL A 85 15.92 -5.59 13.29
CA VAL A 85 15.86 -7.05 13.49
C VAL A 85 16.31 -7.86 12.26
N MET A 86 16.29 -7.27 11.07
CA MET A 86 16.67 -7.91 9.80
C MET A 86 17.73 -7.09 9.09
N GLN A 87 18.80 -7.75 8.65
CA GLN A 87 19.86 -7.11 7.88
C GLN A 87 19.41 -6.83 6.43
N THR A 88 19.69 -5.61 5.98
CA THR A 88 19.74 -5.19 4.56
C THR A 88 21.22 -5.06 4.14
N PRO A 89 21.58 -5.15 2.85
CA PRO A 89 20.71 -5.13 1.68
C PRO A 89 20.10 -6.50 1.33
N TRP A 90 19.01 -6.45 0.57
CA TRP A 90 18.31 -7.61 0.04
C TRP A 90 17.59 -7.29 -1.27
N VAL A 91 17.34 -8.34 -2.04
CA VAL A 91 16.79 -8.26 -3.40
C VAL A 91 15.50 -9.07 -3.46
N PHE A 92 14.43 -8.47 -3.97
CA PHE A 92 13.17 -9.19 -4.14
C PHE A 92 13.32 -10.26 -5.22
N GLN A 93 12.80 -11.44 -4.94
CA GLN A 93 12.77 -12.53 -5.90
C GLN A 93 11.89 -12.13 -7.07
N LYS A 94 12.46 -12.23 -8.29
CA LYS A 94 11.72 -11.91 -9.51
C LYS A 94 10.59 -12.93 -9.70
N PRO A 95 9.38 -12.48 -10.06
CA PRO A 95 8.28 -13.39 -10.31
C PRO A 95 8.58 -14.22 -11.55
N ILE A 96 8.14 -15.47 -11.55
CA ILE A 96 8.11 -16.29 -12.77
C ILE A 96 7.25 -15.55 -13.79
N ALA A 97 7.55 -15.61 -15.09
CA ALA A 97 6.85 -14.84 -16.14
C ALA A 97 5.30 -14.92 -16.06
N LYS A 98 4.75 -16.06 -15.65
CA LYS A 98 3.31 -16.30 -15.43
C LYS A 98 2.70 -15.54 -14.23
N GLN A 99 3.52 -15.04 -13.32
CA GLN A 99 3.19 -14.31 -12.09
C GLN A 99 3.66 -12.84 -12.15
N SER A 100 3.87 -12.28 -13.34
CA SER A 100 4.36 -10.90 -13.51
C SER A 100 3.26 -9.83 -13.40
N ARG A 101 1.99 -10.26 -13.29
CA ARG A 101 0.83 -9.37 -13.30
C ARG A 101 0.79 -8.49 -12.05
N PRO A 102 0.45 -7.19 -12.18
CA PRO A 102 0.22 -6.34 -11.02
C PRO A 102 -0.88 -6.91 -10.14
N LEU A 103 -0.73 -6.65 -8.85
CA LEU A 103 -1.53 -7.19 -7.80
C LEU A 103 -2.42 -6.07 -7.25
N VAL A 104 -3.73 -6.15 -7.49
CA VAL A 104 -4.67 -5.09 -7.13
C VAL A 104 -5.40 -5.42 -5.84
N LEU A 105 -5.45 -4.44 -4.94
CA LEU A 105 -6.15 -4.59 -3.68
C LEU A 105 -7.68 -4.59 -3.92
N PRO A 106 -8.43 -5.54 -3.35
CA PRO A 106 -9.88 -5.52 -3.43
C PRO A 106 -10.46 -4.33 -2.65
N LYS A 107 -11.71 -3.98 -2.96
CA LYS A 107 -12.42 -2.95 -2.19
C LYS A 107 -12.57 -3.40 -0.74
N GLY A 108 -12.45 -2.45 0.20
CA GLY A 108 -12.66 -2.71 1.62
C GLY A 108 -11.40 -3.12 2.39
N GLN A 109 -10.27 -3.32 1.71
CA GLN A 109 -8.99 -3.61 2.36
C GLN A 109 -8.04 -2.41 2.25
N PHE A 110 -7.09 -2.36 3.18
CA PHE A 110 -6.06 -1.35 3.27
C PHE A 110 -4.67 -1.98 3.24
N SER A 111 -3.75 -1.31 2.57
CA SER A 111 -2.34 -1.69 2.56
C SER A 111 -1.48 -0.44 2.39
N PRO A 112 -0.45 -0.22 3.23
CA PRO A 112 0.32 1.01 3.14
C PRO A 112 1.15 1.02 1.85
N TYR A 113 1.37 2.23 1.35
CA TYR A 113 2.31 2.50 0.27
C TYR A 113 3.04 3.82 0.57
N ASN A 114 4.22 4.02 -0.01
CA ASN A 114 5.06 5.19 0.25
C ASN A 114 5.22 6.04 -1.03
N ALA A 115 6.00 7.12 -0.95
CA ALA A 115 6.29 7.96 -2.11
C ALA A 115 7.33 7.36 -3.09
N GLN A 116 8.20 6.46 -2.63
CA GLN A 116 9.28 5.88 -3.44
C GLN A 116 8.75 4.82 -4.40
N ALA A 117 9.23 4.81 -5.64
CA ALA A 117 8.81 3.83 -6.65
C ALA A 117 7.29 3.76 -6.87
N THR A 118 6.59 4.89 -6.70
CA THR A 118 5.15 4.98 -6.77
C THR A 118 4.70 5.85 -7.93
N LEU A 119 3.77 5.33 -8.72
CA LEU A 119 3.16 6.03 -9.85
C LEU A 119 1.70 6.36 -9.51
N HIS A 120 1.36 7.65 -9.53
CA HIS A 120 -0.01 8.13 -9.38
C HIS A 120 -0.62 8.41 -10.75
N ASN A 121 -1.81 7.87 -11.01
CA ASN A 121 -2.61 8.29 -12.14
C ASN A 121 -3.20 9.69 -11.89
N ARG A 122 -3.43 10.43 -12.97
CA ARG A 122 -3.90 11.83 -12.91
C ARG A 122 -5.19 12.01 -12.11
N ASN A 123 -6.12 11.06 -12.23
CA ASN A 123 -7.37 11.08 -11.48
C ASN A 123 -7.21 10.79 -9.97
N ALA A 124 -6.01 10.45 -9.52
CA ALA A 124 -5.67 10.22 -8.12
C ALA A 124 -4.64 11.23 -7.58
N PHE A 125 -4.41 12.36 -8.26
CA PHE A 125 -3.48 13.39 -7.77
C PHE A 125 -3.91 14.01 -6.44
N PHE A 126 -5.19 13.98 -6.09
CA PHE A 126 -5.65 14.33 -4.74
C PHE A 126 -5.01 13.45 -3.66
N ALA A 127 -4.55 12.24 -3.99
CA ALA A 127 -3.84 11.41 -3.04
C ALA A 127 -2.51 12.02 -2.65
N LEU A 128 -1.89 12.89 -3.46
CA LEU A 128 -0.54 13.45 -3.22
C LEU A 128 -0.47 14.40 -2.02
N TYR A 129 -1.60 14.81 -1.46
CA TYR A 129 -1.64 15.64 -0.26
C TYR A 129 -1.10 14.89 0.96
N LEU A 130 -0.27 15.57 1.75
CA LEU A 130 0.43 15.00 2.89
C LEU A 130 -0.11 15.59 4.21
N PRO A 131 -0.39 14.76 5.24
CA PRO A 131 -0.67 15.24 6.59
C PRO A 131 0.51 16.02 7.16
N ILE A 132 0.32 17.31 7.48
CA ILE A 132 1.40 18.20 7.94
C ILE A 132 1.61 18.22 9.45
N SER A 133 0.72 17.61 10.22
CA SER A 133 0.75 17.63 11.70
C SER A 133 1.60 16.53 12.33
N VAL A 134 2.27 15.70 11.52
CA VAL A 134 3.05 14.53 11.95
C VAL A 134 4.43 14.52 11.28
N ASN A 135 5.33 13.69 11.78
CA ASN A 135 6.65 13.50 11.18
C ASN A 135 6.52 13.05 9.71
N GLY A 136 7.44 13.48 8.84
CA GLY A 136 7.44 13.15 7.42
C GLY A 136 7.38 11.65 7.12
N ARG A 137 8.03 10.80 7.94
CA ARG A 137 7.97 9.33 7.81
C ARG A 137 6.57 8.78 8.06
N VAL A 138 5.84 9.38 9.00
CA VAL A 138 4.45 9.02 9.31
C VAL A 138 3.52 9.57 8.24
N SER A 139 3.71 10.83 7.84
CA SER A 139 2.92 11.51 6.82
C SER A 139 2.91 10.75 5.49
N ASP A 140 4.08 10.30 5.05
CA ASP A 140 4.27 9.54 3.79
C ASP A 140 3.39 8.28 3.77
N ILE A 141 3.34 7.54 4.88
CA ILE A 141 2.53 6.33 5.00
C ILE A 141 1.06 6.67 5.27
N TRP A 142 0.72 7.54 6.22
CA TRP A 142 -0.68 7.81 6.55
C TRP A 142 -1.48 8.40 5.40
N ARG A 143 -0.83 9.19 4.52
CA ARG A 143 -1.41 9.59 3.23
C ARG A 143 -2.00 8.41 2.47
N SER A 144 -1.32 7.27 2.46
CA SER A 144 -1.79 6.09 1.73
C SER A 144 -3.12 5.56 2.26
N TYR A 145 -3.33 5.58 3.58
CA TYR A 145 -4.57 5.11 4.20
C TYR A 145 -5.73 6.08 3.93
N PHE A 146 -5.51 7.38 4.12
CA PHE A 146 -6.51 8.40 3.75
C PHE A 146 -6.88 8.33 2.26
N ALA A 147 -5.88 8.19 1.39
CA ALA A 147 -6.11 8.04 -0.04
C ALA A 147 -6.96 6.80 -0.36
N GLN A 148 -6.70 5.66 0.29
CA GLN A 148 -7.46 4.43 0.09
C GLN A 148 -8.93 4.55 0.54
N ALA A 149 -9.21 5.29 1.61
CA ALA A 149 -10.58 5.60 2.00
C ALA A 149 -11.31 6.39 0.90
N LEU A 150 -10.65 7.37 0.29
CA LEU A 150 -11.21 8.12 -0.85
C LEU A 150 -11.31 7.28 -2.13
N PHE A 151 -10.35 6.40 -2.39
CA PHE A 151 -10.38 5.49 -3.55
C PHE A 151 -11.63 4.61 -3.53
N ARG A 152 -12.07 4.18 -2.34
CA ARG A 152 -13.32 3.44 -2.15
C ARG A 152 -14.53 4.22 -2.70
N LEU A 153 -14.62 5.52 -2.39
CA LEU A 153 -15.71 6.40 -2.85
C LEU A 153 -15.65 6.66 -4.36
N CYS A 154 -14.43 6.81 -4.91
CA CYS A 154 -14.23 7.09 -6.33
C CYS A 154 -14.17 5.83 -7.22
N ASN A 155 -14.42 4.64 -6.67
CA ASN A 155 -14.26 3.36 -7.37
C ASN A 155 -12.86 3.14 -7.97
N LEU A 156 -11.84 3.67 -7.28
CA LEU A 156 -10.43 3.49 -7.62
C LEU A 156 -9.81 2.37 -6.78
N LYS A 157 -8.69 1.83 -7.24
CA LYS A 157 -7.94 0.75 -6.61
C LYS A 157 -6.46 1.11 -6.48
N ILE A 158 -5.77 0.46 -5.55
CA ILE A 158 -4.31 0.45 -5.50
C ILE A 158 -3.79 -0.84 -6.14
N GLY A 159 -2.70 -0.72 -6.89
CA GLY A 159 -1.95 -1.83 -7.46
C GLY A 159 -0.53 -1.91 -6.91
N PHE A 160 -0.02 -3.12 -6.78
CA PHE A 160 1.36 -3.42 -6.42
C PHE A 160 2.04 -4.14 -7.57
N MET A 161 3.19 -3.63 -8.00
CA MET A 161 4.00 -4.26 -9.02
C MET A 161 4.75 -5.44 -8.40
N ARG A 162 4.67 -6.62 -9.03
CA ARG A 162 5.37 -7.83 -8.57
C ARG A 162 6.88 -7.84 -8.82
N ARG A 163 7.47 -6.70 -9.13
CA ARG A 163 8.91 -6.56 -9.35
C ARG A 163 9.40 -5.21 -8.84
N PRO A 164 10.65 -5.14 -8.37
CA PRO A 164 11.32 -3.88 -8.12
C PRO A 164 11.53 -3.13 -9.44
N LEU A 165 11.29 -1.82 -9.40
CA LEU A 165 11.56 -0.89 -10.50
C LEU A 165 12.72 0.05 -10.20
N VAL A 166 13.15 0.12 -8.94
CA VAL A 166 14.25 0.98 -8.49
C VAL A 166 15.20 0.17 -7.62
N VAL A 167 16.45 0.62 -7.58
CA VAL A 167 17.44 0.21 -6.58
C VAL A 167 17.65 1.41 -5.69
N GLN A 168 17.46 1.23 -4.39
CA GLN A 168 17.63 2.32 -3.43
C GLN A 168 18.99 2.19 -2.76
N ASP A 169 19.80 3.23 -2.94
CA ASP A 169 20.94 3.50 -2.06
C ASP A 169 20.48 4.52 -1.01
N ARG A 170 20.66 4.22 0.27
CA ARG A 170 20.22 5.10 1.37
C ARG A 170 21.42 5.74 2.02
N ASN A 171 21.23 6.98 2.43
CA ASN A 171 22.21 7.66 3.26
C ASN A 171 22.31 6.95 4.63
N PRO A 172 23.44 7.07 5.33
CA PRO A 172 23.54 6.64 6.71
C PRO A 172 22.45 7.30 7.56
N HIS A 173 21.67 6.48 8.27
CA HIS A 173 20.61 6.92 9.15
C HIS A 173 20.74 6.24 10.51
N SER A 174 20.29 6.91 11.58
CA SER A 174 20.14 6.28 12.89
C SER A 174 18.82 5.52 12.91
N TYR A 175 18.88 4.19 13.03
CA TYR A 175 17.68 3.37 13.15
C TYR A 175 16.87 3.73 14.40
N GLU A 176 17.53 4.13 15.49
CA GLU A 176 16.86 4.57 16.71
C GLU A 176 16.05 5.86 16.48
N ALA A 177 16.63 6.84 15.76
CA ALA A 177 15.90 8.06 15.42
C ALA A 177 14.71 7.79 14.48
N ASP A 178 14.88 6.87 13.53
CA ASP A 178 13.80 6.43 12.66
C ASP A 178 12.68 5.73 13.44
N PHE A 179 13.03 4.89 14.43
CA PHE A 179 12.07 4.24 15.31
C PHE A 179 11.25 5.25 16.12
N GLU A 180 11.90 6.25 16.72
CA GLU A 180 11.22 7.32 17.45
C GLU A 180 10.28 8.14 16.54
N ALA A 181 10.74 8.45 15.32
CA ALA A 181 9.93 9.16 14.33
C ALA A 181 8.71 8.35 13.84
N GLU A 182 8.81 7.02 13.83
CA GLU A 182 7.77 6.10 13.37
C GLU A 182 6.81 5.62 14.47
N LEU A 183 6.99 6.01 15.73
CA LEU A 183 6.13 5.60 16.85
C LEU A 183 4.62 5.69 16.57
N PRO A 184 4.09 6.74 15.90
CA PRO A 184 2.67 6.80 15.55
C PRO A 184 2.23 5.66 14.62
N LEU A 185 3.08 5.22 13.69
CA LEU A 185 2.80 4.10 12.80
C LEU A 185 2.55 2.82 13.59
N TYR A 186 3.37 2.56 14.61
CA TYR A 186 3.26 1.34 15.41
C TYR A 186 2.07 1.36 16.37
N ARG A 187 1.73 2.52 16.90
CA ARG A 187 0.72 2.65 17.98
C ARG A 187 -0.69 2.95 17.48
N GLN A 188 -0.84 3.58 16.32
CA GLN A 188 -2.10 4.21 15.92
C GLN A 188 -2.63 3.75 14.57
N THR A 189 -1.84 3.06 13.74
CA THR A 189 -2.29 2.68 12.39
C THR A 189 -3.51 1.76 12.42
N ASP A 190 -3.58 0.80 13.35
CA ASP A 190 -4.75 -0.08 13.48
C ASP A 190 -6.04 0.73 13.76
N ARG A 191 -5.98 1.68 14.69
CA ARG A 191 -7.09 2.59 14.99
C ARG A 191 -7.43 3.51 13.82
N LEU A 192 -6.43 3.98 13.08
CA LEU A 192 -6.63 4.79 11.88
C LEU A 192 -7.38 4.01 10.81
N ILE A 193 -7.01 2.75 10.57
CA ILE A 193 -7.67 1.89 9.59
C ILE A 193 -9.13 1.66 9.98
N THR A 194 -9.40 1.31 11.25
CA THR A 194 -10.78 1.14 11.74
C THR A 194 -11.59 2.42 11.58
N PHE A 195 -11.04 3.57 11.99
CA PHE A 195 -11.69 4.86 11.82
C PHE A 195 -12.02 5.17 10.35
N LEU A 196 -11.09 4.91 9.44
CA LEU A 196 -11.27 5.16 8.00
C LEU A 196 -12.24 4.18 7.35
N ASP A 197 -12.37 2.96 7.89
CA ASP A 197 -13.34 1.98 7.41
C ASP A 197 -14.77 2.35 7.81
N GLU A 198 -14.94 2.82 9.05
CA GLU A 198 -16.22 3.29 9.60
C GLU A 198 -16.61 4.67 9.08
N TRP A 199 -15.64 5.45 8.59
CA TRP A 199 -15.88 6.79 8.10
C TRP A 199 -16.77 6.77 6.83
N SER A 200 -17.80 7.61 6.86
CA SER A 200 -18.67 7.86 5.72
C SER A 200 -18.86 9.36 5.52
N SER A 201 -18.97 9.81 4.28
CA SER A 201 -19.32 11.19 3.98
C SER A 201 -20.77 11.44 4.39
N SER A 202 -21.04 12.47 5.20
CA SER A 202 -22.41 12.87 5.47
C SER A 202 -23.09 13.36 4.17
N PRO A 203 -24.42 13.24 4.01
CA PRO A 203 -25.11 13.77 2.83
C PRO A 203 -24.92 15.27 2.59
N GLN A 204 -24.50 16.02 3.63
CA GLN A 204 -24.20 17.45 3.56
C GLN A 204 -22.79 17.73 3.00
N ASP A 205 -21.91 16.73 2.97
CA ASP A 205 -20.54 16.82 2.46
C ASP A 205 -20.39 16.33 1.01
N LYS A 206 -21.51 16.10 0.31
CA LYS A 206 -21.48 15.79 -1.13
C LYS A 206 -20.94 17.01 -1.88
N LEU A 207 -19.62 17.05 -2.04
CA LEU A 207 -18.95 17.86 -3.06
C LEU A 207 -19.78 17.76 -4.33
N ALA A 208 -20.25 18.93 -4.78
CA ALA A 208 -21.10 19.08 -5.93
C ALA A 208 -20.63 18.13 -7.04
N GLN A 209 -21.54 17.29 -7.50
CA GLN A 209 -21.35 16.44 -8.68
C GLN A 209 -21.21 17.37 -9.89
N HIS A 210 -20.07 18.01 -10.04
CA HIS A 210 -19.68 18.61 -11.30
C HIS A 210 -19.19 17.46 -12.18
N PRO A 211 -19.85 17.19 -13.32
CA PRO A 211 -19.29 16.27 -14.29
C PRO A 211 -17.91 16.82 -14.70
N MET A 212 -16.87 16.02 -14.46
CA MET A 212 -15.56 16.27 -15.04
C MET A 212 -15.68 15.96 -16.53
N GLU A 213 -16.12 16.94 -17.31
CA GLU A 213 -16.00 16.91 -18.77
C GLU A 213 -14.51 16.96 -19.12
N TYR A 214 -14.01 15.90 -19.75
CA TYR A 214 -12.74 15.84 -20.47
C TYR A 214 -13.00 15.41 -21.91
#